data_AF-A0A0U1D6I4-F1
#
_entry.id   AF-A0A0U1D6I4-F1
#
_cell.length_a   1.000
_cell.length_b   1.000
_cell.length_c   1.000
_cell.angle_alpha   90.00
_cell.angle_beta   90.00
_cell.angle_gamma   90.00
#
_symmetry.space_group_name_H-M   'P 1'
#
loop_
_entity.id
_entity.type
_entity.pdbx_description
1 polymer ?
#
loop_
_entity_poly.entity_id
_entity_poly.type
_entity_poly.pdbx_seq_one_letter_code
_entity_poly.pdbx_strand_id
1 'polypeptide(L)'
;MPPGVWYEGVMEEVFQGGWPVKADLADHDPADHDPADMDAVLARLRRAHGQLGGVIAMIEQGRSCKDVVTQLAAVSRALDRAGFKIIASGLRDCITRPEGSPSDGAGLSIDELEKLFLSLA
;
A
#
# COMPACT_ATOMS: atom_id res chain seq x y z
N MET A 1 -22.31 -18.93 24.97
CA MET A 1 -21.99 -18.19 23.73
C MET A 1 -20.59 -17.61 23.91
N PRO A 2 -19.52 -18.33 23.54
CA PRO A 2 -18.17 -17.84 23.78
C PRO A 2 -17.79 -16.77 22.72
N PRO A 3 -17.18 -15.64 23.13
CA PRO A 3 -16.53 -14.69 22.23
C PRO A 3 -15.11 -15.19 21.93
N GLY A 4 -14.70 -15.26 20.66
CA GLY A 4 -13.27 -15.53 20.36
C GLY A 4 -12.92 -16.17 19.02
N VAL A 5 -13.86 -16.60 18.19
CA VAL A 5 -13.55 -17.46 17.01
C VAL A 5 -13.21 -16.67 15.73
N TRP A 6 -13.05 -15.34 15.80
CA TRP A 6 -12.82 -14.53 14.58
C TRP A 6 -11.34 -14.40 14.20
N TYR A 7 -10.40 -14.84 15.04
CA TYR A 7 -8.97 -14.54 14.86
C TYR A 7 -8.09 -15.76 14.56
N GLU A 8 -8.53 -16.96 14.95
CA GLU A 8 -7.71 -18.16 14.83
C GLU A 8 -7.78 -18.81 13.44
N GLY A 9 -8.82 -18.51 12.64
CA GLY A 9 -8.95 -19.03 11.28
C GLY A 9 -8.32 -18.16 10.18
N VAL A 10 -8.38 -16.84 10.31
CA VAL A 10 -7.93 -15.91 9.25
C VAL A 10 -6.41 -15.68 9.30
N MET A 11 -5.76 -15.94 10.44
CA MET A 11 -4.32 -15.66 10.58
C MET A 11 -3.45 -16.88 10.22
N GLU A 12 -3.97 -18.11 10.28
CA GLU A 12 -3.24 -19.32 9.92
C GLU A 12 -3.32 -19.63 8.41
N GLU A 13 -4.46 -19.34 7.76
CA GLU A 13 -4.59 -19.46 6.28
C GLU A 13 -3.77 -18.42 5.53
N VAL A 14 -3.49 -17.26 6.12
CA VAL A 14 -2.64 -16.21 5.49
C VAL A 14 -1.15 -16.48 5.70
N PHE A 15 -0.78 -17.42 6.59
CA PHE A 15 0.62 -17.70 6.94
C PHE A 15 1.15 -19.07 6.46
N GLN A 16 0.28 -20.04 6.16
CA GLN A 16 0.68 -21.36 5.64
C GLN A 16 0.76 -21.45 4.11
N GLY A 17 0.29 -20.44 3.38
CA GLY A 17 0.70 -20.17 2.01
C GLY A 17 1.84 -19.17 2.03
N GLY A 18 3.08 -19.63 2.23
CA GLY A 18 4.25 -18.77 2.26
C GLY A 18 4.19 -17.73 1.14
N TRP A 19 4.16 -16.44 1.50
CA TRP A 19 4.04 -15.36 0.54
C TRP A 19 5.07 -15.58 -0.56
N PRO A 20 4.68 -15.81 -1.82
CA PRO A 20 5.64 -16.02 -2.88
C PRO A 20 6.14 -14.64 -3.29
N VAL A 21 7.00 -14.02 -2.46
CA VAL A 21 7.68 -12.76 -2.83
C VAL A 21 8.72 -13.00 -3.94
N LYS A 22 8.76 -14.19 -4.58
CA LYS A 22 9.87 -14.60 -5.47
C LYS A 22 9.50 -15.38 -6.74
N ALA A 23 8.24 -15.39 -7.19
CA ALA A 23 7.90 -16.03 -8.47
C ALA A 23 7.63 -15.03 -9.61
N ASP A 24 6.99 -13.89 -9.33
CA ASP A 24 6.64 -12.90 -10.38
C ASP A 24 7.54 -11.64 -10.36
N LEU A 25 8.55 -11.60 -9.47
CA LEU A 25 9.54 -10.51 -9.38
C LEU A 25 10.72 -10.67 -10.37
N ALA A 26 10.55 -11.44 -11.44
CA ALA A 26 11.61 -11.70 -12.41
C ALA A 26 11.58 -10.76 -13.65
N ASP A 27 10.46 -10.06 -13.88
CA ASP A 27 10.31 -9.14 -15.02
C ASP A 27 10.21 -7.65 -14.62
N HIS A 28 10.39 -7.32 -13.34
CA HIS A 28 10.46 -5.93 -12.88
C HIS A 28 11.91 -5.57 -12.60
N ASP A 29 12.55 -4.85 -13.52
CA ASP A 29 13.85 -4.24 -13.27
C ASP A 29 13.71 -3.26 -12.09
N PRO A 30 14.35 -3.49 -10.93
CA PRO A 30 14.20 -2.64 -9.74
C PRO A 30 14.91 -1.26 -9.88
N ALA A 31 15.25 -0.85 -11.10
CA ALA A 31 16.17 0.25 -11.38
C ALA A 31 15.52 1.59 -11.74
N ASP A 32 14.26 1.88 -11.36
CA ASP A 32 13.64 3.18 -11.68
C ASP A 32 13.10 3.98 -10.48
N HIS A 33 13.07 3.45 -9.26
CA HIS A 33 12.71 4.25 -8.07
C HIS A 33 13.92 4.47 -7.16
N ASP A 34 14.10 5.70 -6.65
CA ASP A 34 15.10 5.98 -5.62
C ASP A 34 14.82 5.05 -4.41
N PRO A 35 15.75 4.15 -4.03
CA PRO A 35 15.54 3.21 -2.94
C PRO A 35 15.19 3.93 -1.62
N ALA A 36 15.65 5.18 -1.44
CA ALA A 36 15.28 6.01 -0.29
C ALA A 36 13.80 6.43 -0.31
N ASP A 37 13.21 6.66 -1.49
CA ASP A 37 11.79 7.00 -1.64
C ASP A 37 10.90 5.81 -1.29
N MET A 38 11.29 4.59 -1.69
CA MET A 38 10.56 3.37 -1.37
C MET A 38 10.67 2.97 0.11
N ASP A 39 11.83 3.13 0.73
CA ASP A 39 12.00 2.93 2.17
C ASP A 39 11.09 3.89 2.98
N ALA A 40 10.98 5.14 2.53
CA ALA A 40 10.12 6.12 3.17
C ALA A 40 8.62 5.79 2.99
N VAL A 41 8.23 5.19 1.86
CA VAL A 41 6.86 4.67 1.64
C VAL A 41 6.59 3.48 2.56
N LEU A 42 7.50 2.50 2.62
CA LEU A 42 7.39 1.34 3.50
C LEU A 42 7.27 1.73 4.97
N ALA A 43 8.07 2.70 5.43
CA ALA A 43 7.98 3.22 6.79
C ALA A 43 6.60 3.83 7.10
N ARG A 44 5.98 4.51 6.13
CA ARG A 44 4.61 5.06 6.29
C ARG A 44 3.56 3.96 6.34
N LEU A 45 3.65 2.96 5.46
CA LEU A 45 2.72 1.83 5.44
C LEU A 45 2.80 1.01 6.74
N ARG A 46 4.00 0.74 7.26
CA ARG A 46 4.19 0.09 8.57
C ARG A 46 3.53 0.87 9.71
N ARG A 47 3.63 2.20 9.69
CA ARG A 47 2.93 3.04 10.68
C ARG A 47 1.41 2.95 10.52
N ALA A 48 0.89 3.03 9.30
CA ALA A 48 -0.54 2.92 9.02
C ALA A 48 -1.10 1.55 9.48
N HIS A 49 -0.34 0.48 9.29
CA HIS A 49 -0.67 -0.85 9.79
C HIS A 49 -0.81 -0.86 11.33
N GLY A 50 0.15 -0.27 12.06
CA GLY A 50 0.05 -0.13 13.51
C GLY A 50 -1.16 0.69 13.97
N GLN A 51 -1.50 1.75 13.24
CA GLN A 51 -2.69 2.55 13.52
C GLN A 51 -3.98 1.77 13.26
N LEU A 52 -4.04 0.96 12.20
CA LEU A 52 -5.18 0.08 11.89
C LEU A 52 -5.38 -0.97 12.99
N GLY A 53 -4.30 -1.58 13.49
CA GLY A 53 -4.36 -2.46 14.66
C GLY A 53 -4.95 -1.75 15.89
N GLY A 54 -4.59 -0.48 16.09
CA GLY A 54 -5.21 0.38 17.11
C GLY A 54 -6.71 0.55 16.89
N VAL A 55 -7.15 0.81 15.65
CA VAL A 55 -8.58 0.94 15.30
C VAL A 55 -9.34 -0.35 15.61
N ILE A 56 -8.79 -1.51 15.26
CA ILE A 56 -9.39 -2.82 15.57
C ILE A 56 -9.58 -2.97 17.09
N ALA A 57 -8.54 -2.72 17.87
CA ALA A 57 -8.61 -2.80 19.33
C ALA A 57 -9.65 -1.83 19.92
N MET A 58 -9.82 -0.64 19.35
CA MET A 58 -10.85 0.30 19.80
C MET A 58 -12.27 -0.22 19.57
N ILE A 59 -12.50 -0.93 18.46
CA ILE A 59 -13.80 -1.55 18.15
C ILE A 59 -14.07 -2.69 19.13
N GLU A 60 -13.08 -3.55 19.37
CA GLU A 60 -13.19 -4.67 20.32
C GLU A 60 -13.46 -4.20 21.76
N GLN A 61 -12.90 -3.06 22.14
CA GLN A 61 -13.13 -2.41 23.44
C GLN A 61 -14.46 -1.65 23.53
N GLY A 62 -15.25 -1.62 22.45
CA GLY A 62 -16.54 -0.92 22.41
C GLY A 62 -16.41 0.61 22.54
N ARG A 63 -15.33 1.21 22.02
CA ARG A 63 -15.14 2.67 22.06
C ARG A 63 -16.19 3.40 21.21
N SER A 64 -16.31 4.71 21.45
CA SER A 64 -17.27 5.54 20.74
C SER A 64 -17.04 5.53 19.22
N CYS A 65 -18.12 5.52 18.45
CA CYS A 65 -18.05 5.59 16.99
C CYS A 65 -17.26 6.80 16.50
N LYS A 66 -17.36 7.94 17.22
CA LYS A 66 -16.62 9.16 16.91
C LYS A 66 -15.11 8.95 17.00
N ASP A 67 -14.62 8.29 18.05
CA ASP A 67 -13.19 8.02 18.23
C ASP A 67 -12.67 7.05 17.16
N VAL A 68 -13.44 6.00 16.88
CA VAL A 68 -13.11 5.00 15.86
C VAL A 68 -13.00 5.64 14.49
N VAL A 69 -14.01 6.41 14.05
CA VAL A 69 -14.02 7.09 12.75
C VAL A 69 -12.89 8.12 12.65
N THR A 70 -12.58 8.82 13.74
CA THR A 70 -11.48 9.80 13.76
C THR A 70 -10.12 9.14 13.50
N GLN A 71 -9.85 8.01 14.15
CA GLN A 71 -8.60 7.28 13.92
C GLN A 71 -8.59 6.60 12.55
N LEU A 72 -9.71 6.04 12.11
CA LEU A 72 -9.82 5.46 10.77
C LEU A 72 -9.52 6.49 9.68
N ALA A 73 -10.03 7.72 9.81
CA ALA A 73 -9.70 8.82 8.91
C ALA A 73 -8.20 9.18 8.95
N ALA A 74 -7.55 9.05 10.11
CA ALA A 74 -6.09 9.24 10.20
C ALA A 74 -5.31 8.13 9.48
N VAL A 75 -5.78 6.88 9.54
CA VAL A 75 -5.21 5.76 8.77
C VAL A 75 -5.37 6.01 7.27
N SER A 76 -6.58 6.34 6.81
CA SER A 76 -6.86 6.63 5.40
C SER A 76 -5.90 7.69 4.86
N ARG A 77 -5.78 8.83 5.56
CA ARG A 77 -4.84 9.90 5.16
C ARG A 77 -3.37 9.45 5.12
N ALA A 78 -2.97 8.49 5.94
CA ALA A 78 -1.62 7.93 5.90
C ALA A 78 -1.41 7.05 4.66
N LEU A 79 -2.42 6.28 4.28
CA LEU A 79 -2.44 5.46 3.07
C LEU A 79 -2.45 6.34 1.81
N ASP A 80 -3.31 7.37 1.75
CA ASP A 80 -3.41 8.28 0.60
C ASP A 80 -2.05 8.95 0.32
N ARG A 81 -1.36 9.43 1.36
CA ARG A 81 -0.02 10.02 1.23
C ARG A 81 1.03 9.02 0.75
N ALA A 82 0.92 7.75 1.13
CA ALA A 82 1.82 6.71 0.63
C ALA A 82 1.53 6.42 -0.85
N GLY A 83 0.26 6.30 -1.22
CA GLY A 83 -0.19 6.12 -2.61
C GLY A 83 0.27 7.25 -3.53
N PHE A 84 0.06 8.51 -3.12
CA PHE A 84 0.53 9.66 -3.90
C PHE A 84 2.04 9.67 -4.10
N LYS A 85 2.81 9.23 -3.11
CA LYS A 85 4.27 9.18 -3.23
C LYS A 85 4.73 8.11 -4.22
N ILE A 86 4.05 6.95 -4.26
CA ILE A 86 4.31 5.89 -5.24
C ILE A 86 4.00 6.38 -6.65
N ILE A 87 2.80 6.95 -6.87
CA ILE A 87 2.39 7.46 -8.19
C ILE A 87 3.31 8.60 -8.65
N ALA A 88 3.68 9.52 -7.75
CA ALA A 88 4.63 10.58 -8.07
C ALA A 88 6.03 10.06 -8.44
N SER A 89 6.43 8.90 -7.91
CA SER A 89 7.65 8.22 -8.33
C SER A 89 7.50 7.70 -9.76
N GLY A 90 6.45 6.92 -10.04
CA GLY A 90 6.19 6.43 -11.40
C GLY A 90 6.06 7.53 -12.45
N LEU A 91 5.44 8.67 -12.11
CA LEU A 91 5.36 9.84 -12.99
C LEU A 91 6.73 10.44 -13.32
N ARG A 92 7.67 10.48 -12.36
CA ARG A 92 9.02 10.98 -12.62
C ARG A 92 9.72 10.10 -13.64
N ASP A 93 9.60 8.78 -13.48
CA ASP A 93 10.26 7.81 -14.34
C ASP A 93 9.72 7.86 -15.77
N CYS A 94 8.42 8.10 -15.93
CA CYS A 94 7.82 8.33 -17.24
C CYS A 94 8.33 9.61 -17.93
N ILE A 95 8.60 10.67 -17.16
CA ILE A 95 9.08 11.96 -17.69
C ILE A 95 10.60 11.94 -17.95
N THR A 96 11.37 11.19 -17.17
CA THR A 96 12.83 11.11 -17.31
C THR A 96 13.29 10.12 -18.38
N ARG A 97 12.37 9.31 -18.93
CA ARG A 97 12.66 8.36 -20.00
C ARG A 97 12.81 9.09 -21.35
N PRO A 98 13.91 8.89 -22.10
CA PRO A 98 14.10 9.53 -23.40
C PRO A 98 13.03 9.12 -24.41
N GLU A 99 12.48 10.09 -25.15
CA GLU A 99 11.58 9.83 -26.27
C GLU A 99 12.25 8.93 -27.33
N GLY A 100 11.74 7.71 -27.50
CA GLY A 100 12.25 6.73 -28.47
C GLY A 100 12.93 5.50 -27.87
N SER A 101 13.02 5.39 -26.54
CA SER A 101 13.28 4.09 -25.90
C SER A 101 12.17 3.12 -26.30
N PRO A 102 12.47 1.90 -26.81
CA PRO A 102 11.43 0.91 -26.99
C PRO A 102 10.72 0.71 -25.63
N SER A 103 9.41 0.83 -25.64
CA SER A 103 8.57 0.49 -24.50
C SER A 103 8.61 -1.03 -24.40
N ASP A 104 9.63 -1.57 -23.73
CA ASP A 104 9.74 -2.98 -23.43
C ASP A 104 8.71 -3.33 -22.31
N GLY A 105 7.44 -2.93 -22.46
CA GLY A 105 6.33 -3.20 -21.55
C GLY A 105 6.48 -2.75 -20.09
N ALA A 106 7.61 -2.17 -19.68
CA ALA A 106 8.01 -2.05 -18.28
C ALA A 106 7.66 -0.71 -17.62
N GLY A 107 7.31 0.32 -18.40
CA GLY A 107 6.91 1.63 -17.87
C GLY A 107 5.39 1.79 -17.85
N LEU A 108 4.84 2.36 -16.78
CA LEU A 108 3.43 2.74 -16.71
C LEU A 108 3.13 3.81 -17.78
N SER A 109 2.06 3.62 -18.56
CA SER A 109 1.60 4.67 -19.48
C SER A 109 0.99 5.84 -18.71
N ILE A 110 0.93 7.01 -19.35
CA ILE A 110 0.29 8.21 -18.77
C ILE A 110 -1.18 7.92 -18.43
N ASP A 111 -1.89 7.17 -19.27
CA ASP A 111 -3.29 6.77 -19.05
C ASP A 111 -3.46 5.85 -17.84
N GLU A 112 -2.49 4.96 -17.58
CA GLU A 112 -2.50 4.09 -16.40
C GLU A 112 -2.20 4.89 -15.12
N LEU A 113 -1.28 5.84 -15.18
CA LEU A 113 -1.00 6.75 -14.07
C LEU A 113 -2.21 7.64 -13.73
N GLU A 114 -2.93 8.13 -14.74
CA GLU A 114 -4.17 8.90 -14.55
C GLU A 114 -5.23 8.05 -13.82
N LYS A 115 -5.43 6.79 -14.26
CA LYS A 115 -6.36 5.87 -13.59
C LYS A 115 -5.97 5.59 -12.14
N LEU A 116 -4.67 5.37 -11.88
CA LEU A 116 -4.17 5.15 -10.53
C LEU A 116 -4.39 6.38 -9.65
N PHE A 117 -4.13 7.57 -10.17
CA PHE A 117 -4.35 8.82 -9.43
C PHE A 117 -5.83 9.03 -9.09
N LEU A 118 -6.73 8.82 -10.05
CA LEU A 118 -8.17 8.94 -9.85
C LEU A 118 -8.75 7.92 -8.86
N SER A 119 -8.08 6.77 -8.68
CA SER A 119 -8.49 5.76 -7.69
C SER A 119 -8.15 6.11 -6.25
N LEU A 120 -7.32 7.14 -6.03
CA LEU A 120 -6.97 7.67 -4.71
C LEU A 120 -7.76 8.93 -4.33
N ALA A 121 -8.66 9.41 -5.21
CA ALA A 121 -9.41 10.66 -5.06
C ALA A 121 -10.81 10.46 -4.46
#